data_AF-A0AAJ1NA80-F1
#
_entry.id   AF-A0AAJ1NA80-F1
#
_cell.length_a   1.000
_cell.length_b   1.000
_cell.length_c   1.000
_cell.angle_alpha   90.00
_cell.angle_beta   90.00
_cell.angle_gamma   90.00
#
_symmetry.space_group_name_H-M   'P 1'
#
loop_
_entity.id
_entity.type
_entity.pdbx_description
1 polymer ?
#
loop_
_entity_poly.entity_id
_entity_poly.type
_entity_poly.pdbx_seq_one_letter_code
_entity_poly.pdbx_strand_id
1 'polypeptide(L)'
;METKKLILTSPDAFTIFEKLKGRLKENSNEVEIVTFNRESVKVFIAVKEKYFLRTNSSASLTYSIFCEDNLIQAVVCASGAGAGWLNLSYGATSKLMKDAVRLLVDEGFKEQT
;
A
#
# COMPACT_ATOMS: atom_id res chain seq x y z
N MET A 1 9.36 8.38 -7.36
CA MET A 1 8.08 7.86 -6.85
C MET A 1 7.70 6.67 -7.71
N GLU A 2 7.31 5.56 -7.10
CA GLU A 2 6.89 4.34 -7.80
C GLU A 2 5.44 4.03 -7.41
N THR A 3 4.60 3.64 -8.36
CA THR A 3 3.19 3.32 -8.12
C THR A 3 2.81 2.01 -8.80
N LYS A 4 2.05 1.18 -8.10
CA LYS A 4 1.53 -0.08 -8.61
C LYS A 4 0.03 -0.19 -8.33
N LYS A 5 -0.69 -0.74 -9.28
CA LYS A 5 -2.13 -0.99 -9.18
C LYS A 5 -2.37 -2.49 -9.22
N LEU A 6 -3.15 -2.99 -8.27
CA LEU A 6 -3.51 -4.40 -8.19
C LEU A 6 -5.01 -4.54 -7.98
N ILE A 7 -5.57 -5.64 -8.46
CA ILE A 7 -7.00 -5.93 -8.37
C ILE A 7 -7.24 -7.34 -7.82
N LEU A 8 -8.32 -7.49 -7.08
CA LEU A 8 -8.86 -8.76 -6.62
C LEU A 8 -10.37 -8.75 -6.85
N THR A 9 -10.89 -9.76 -7.55
CA THR A 9 -12.32 -9.94 -7.75
C THR A 9 -12.80 -11.11 -6.90
N SER A 10 -13.80 -10.88 -6.05
CA SER A 10 -14.36 -11.89 -5.16
C SER A 10 -15.80 -11.55 -4.78
N PRO A 11 -16.73 -12.53 -4.70
CA PRO A 11 -18.06 -12.34 -4.11
C PRO A 11 -18.01 -11.86 -2.65
N ASP A 12 -16.93 -12.17 -1.93
CA ASP A 12 -16.72 -11.80 -0.52
C ASP A 12 -15.79 -10.58 -0.38
N ALA A 13 -15.75 -9.69 -1.39
CA ALA A 13 -14.82 -8.56 -1.44
C ALA A 13 -14.84 -7.71 -0.16
N PHE A 14 -16.02 -7.46 0.41
CA PHE A 14 -16.13 -6.69 1.65
C PHE A 14 -15.45 -7.38 2.85
N THR A 15 -15.62 -8.69 2.99
CA THR A 15 -14.99 -9.47 4.07
C THR A 15 -13.47 -9.46 3.94
N ILE A 16 -12.97 -9.60 2.70
CA ILE A 16 -11.54 -9.55 2.41
C ILE A 16 -10.99 -8.14 2.68
N PHE A 17 -11.72 -7.10 2.32
CA PHE A 17 -11.37 -5.71 2.58
C PHE A 17 -11.18 -5.44 4.09
N GLU A 18 -12.12 -5.88 4.94
CA GLU A 18 -12.00 -5.69 6.40
C GLU A 18 -10.83 -6.49 6.99
N LYS A 19 -10.57 -7.71 6.50
CA LYS A 19 -9.40 -8.51 6.90
C LYS A 19 -8.08 -7.84 6.49
N LEU A 20 -7.98 -7.37 5.25
CA LEU A 20 -6.79 -6.68 4.72
C LEU A 20 -6.51 -5.39 5.50
N LYS A 21 -7.56 -4.63 5.80
CA LYS A 21 -7.49 -3.44 6.66
C LYS A 21 -6.92 -3.76 8.05
N GLY A 22 -7.35 -4.86 8.68
CA GLY A 22 -6.79 -5.32 9.96
C GLY A 22 -5.27 -5.60 9.87
N ARG A 23 -4.86 -6.36 8.86
CA ARG A 23 -3.44 -6.71 8.66
C ARG A 23 -2.55 -5.52 8.32
N LEU A 24 -3.03 -4.60 7.48
CA LEU A 24 -2.29 -3.40 7.13
C LEU A 24 -2.16 -2.44 8.31
N LYS A 25 -3.13 -2.42 9.22
CA LYS A 25 -3.02 -1.66 10.48
C LYS A 25 -1.92 -2.18 11.38
N GLU A 26 -1.84 -3.49 11.58
CA GLU A 26 -0.80 -4.11 12.42
C GLU A 26 0.61 -3.88 11.88
N ASN A 27 0.74 -3.63 10.58
CA ASN A 27 2.02 -3.50 9.89
C ASN A 27 2.46 -2.05 9.59
N SER A 28 1.67 -1.04 9.99
CA SER A 28 1.90 0.37 9.66
C SER A 28 2.13 1.21 10.91
N ASN A 29 3.07 2.17 10.82
CA ASN A 29 3.40 3.06 11.93
C ASN A 29 2.38 4.20 12.09
N GLU A 30 1.71 4.61 11.01
CA GLU A 30 0.62 5.59 11.03
C GLU A 30 -0.52 5.13 10.13
N VAL A 31 -1.72 4.98 10.69
CA VAL A 31 -2.88 4.58 9.89
C VAL A 31 -3.92 5.68 9.95
N GLU A 32 -4.07 6.41 8.84
CA GLU A 32 -5.19 7.32 8.67
C GLU A 32 -6.33 6.62 7.93
N ILE A 33 -7.40 6.30 8.65
CA ILE A 33 -8.54 5.59 8.09
C ILE A 33 -9.58 6.62 7.63
N VAL A 34 -9.59 6.90 6.34
CA VAL A 34 -10.68 7.67 5.73
C VAL A 34 -11.65 6.71 5.05
N THR A 35 -12.77 6.41 5.72
CA THR A 35 -13.87 5.68 5.09
C THR A 35 -14.80 6.69 4.43
N PHE A 36 -14.75 6.78 3.11
CA PHE A 36 -15.78 7.48 2.35
C PHE A 36 -16.76 6.45 1.80
N ASN A 37 -18.06 6.67 2.00
CA ASN A 37 -19.12 5.90 1.35
C ASN A 37 -19.78 6.82 0.32
N ARG A 38 -19.33 6.74 -0.93
CA ARG A 38 -20.08 7.28 -2.08
C ARG A 38 -20.57 6.09 -2.87
N GLU A 39 -21.87 6.00 -3.13
CA GLU A 39 -22.40 5.08 -4.15
C GLU A 39 -21.87 3.63 -4.01
N SER A 40 -21.79 3.12 -2.77
CA SER A 40 -21.30 1.77 -2.41
C SER A 40 -19.79 1.52 -2.46
N VAL A 41 -18.96 2.52 -2.76
CA VAL A 41 -17.50 2.40 -2.70
C VAL A 41 -17.00 2.65 -1.28
N LYS A 42 -16.15 1.76 -0.77
CA LYS A 42 -15.42 1.92 0.49
C LYS A 42 -13.95 2.15 0.23
N VAL A 43 -13.33 3.07 0.97
CA VAL A 43 -11.92 3.40 0.84
C VAL A 43 -11.20 3.20 2.16
N PHE A 44 -9.97 2.70 2.09
CA PHE A 44 -9.04 2.58 3.21
C PHE A 44 -7.66 3.06 2.76
N ILE A 45 -7.05 3.93 3.55
CA ILE A 45 -5.70 4.41 3.32
C ILE A 45 -4.82 3.98 4.50
N ALA A 46 -3.61 3.51 4.23
CA ALA A 46 -2.60 3.24 5.25
C ALA A 46 -1.26 3.80 4.81
N VAL A 47 -0.53 4.42 5.74
CA VAL A 47 0.77 5.01 5.46
C VAL A 47 1.83 4.35 6.34
N LYS A 48 2.93 3.96 5.73
CA LYS A 48 4.05 3.38 6.45
C LYS A 48 5.30 4.14 6.10
N GLU A 49 5.87 4.77 7.11
CA GLU A 49 7.21 5.34 7.01
C GLU A 49 8.25 4.35 7.50
N LYS A 50 9.34 4.24 6.75
CA LYS A 50 10.50 3.43 7.10
C LYS A 50 11.77 4.24 6.95
N TYR A 51 12.50 4.36 8.06
CA TYR A 51 13.83 4.92 8.08
C TYR A 51 14.88 3.84 7.81
N PHE A 52 15.85 4.16 6.97
CA PHE A 52 16.97 3.29 6.60
C PHE A 52 18.26 3.88 7.14
N LEU A 53 18.70 3.38 8.30
CA LEU A 53 19.92 3.80 9.00
C LEU A 53 21.17 3.83 8.10
N ARG A 54 21.37 2.78 7.29
CA ARG A 54 22.58 2.62 6.45
C ARG A 54 22.77 3.75 5.43
N THR A 55 21.67 4.29 4.92
CA THR A 55 21.67 5.31 3.86
C THR A 55 21.20 6.68 4.36
N ASN A 56 20.93 6.80 5.68
CA ASN A 56 20.29 7.96 6.29
C ASN A 56 19.11 8.47 5.42
N SER A 57 18.21 7.56 5.04
CA SER A 57 17.12 7.88 4.11
C SER A 57 15.78 7.44 4.68
N SER A 58 14.74 8.21 4.42
CA SER A 58 13.36 7.85 4.74
C SER A 58 12.61 7.47 3.48
N ALA A 59 11.71 6.50 3.59
CA ALA A 59 10.75 6.24 2.54
C ALA A 59 9.35 6.03 3.13
N SER A 60 8.36 6.58 2.45
CA SER A 60 6.96 6.40 2.75
C SER A 60 6.36 5.41 1.76
N LEU A 61 5.43 4.62 2.25
CA LEU A 61 4.65 3.66 1.49
C LEU A 61 3.19 3.88 1.83
N THR A 62 2.38 4.21 0.83
CA THR A 62 0.95 4.43 0.97
C THR A 62 0.20 3.30 0.27
N TYR A 63 -0.73 2.68 0.99
CA TYR A 63 -1.74 1.79 0.43
C TYR A 63 -3.05 2.57 0.33
N SER A 64 -3.68 2.57 -0.83
CA SER A 64 -5.05 3.04 -1.03
C SER A 64 -5.87 1.87 -1.55
N ILE A 65 -6.74 1.34 -0.70
CA ILE A 65 -7.58 0.19 -0.99
C ILE A 65 -9.00 0.67 -1.20
N PHE A 66 -9.58 0.33 -2.35
CA PHE A 66 -10.95 0.63 -2.74
C PHE A 66 -11.71 -0.69 -2.83
N CYS A 67 -12.93 -0.74 -2.30
CA CYS A 67 -13.80 -1.89 -2.39
C CYS A 67 -15.15 -1.43 -2.93
N GLU A 68 -15.59 -2.05 -4.02
CA GLU A 68 -16.86 -1.78 -4.70
C GLU A 68 -17.42 -3.10 -5.20
N ASP A 69 -18.65 -3.45 -4.78
CA ASP A 69 -19.31 -4.72 -5.09
C ASP A 69 -18.41 -5.94 -4.88
N ASN A 70 -17.95 -6.56 -5.98
CA ASN A 70 -17.10 -7.75 -6.00
C ASN A 70 -15.63 -7.43 -6.33
N LEU A 71 -15.25 -6.15 -6.39
CA LEU A 71 -13.93 -5.70 -6.79
C LEU A 71 -13.23 -5.01 -5.62
N ILE A 72 -11.98 -5.42 -5.38
CA ILE A 72 -11.05 -4.70 -4.53
C ILE A 72 -9.90 -4.22 -5.40
N GLN A 73 -9.64 -2.91 -5.36
CA GLN A 73 -8.53 -2.29 -6.04
C GLN A 73 -7.54 -1.77 -5.00
N ALA A 74 -6.29 -2.18 -5.11
CA ALA A 74 -5.19 -1.67 -4.30
C ALA A 74 -4.27 -0.79 -5.15
N VAL A 75 -4.07 0.45 -4.73
CA VAL A 75 -3.04 1.33 -5.28
C VAL A 75 -1.95 1.47 -4.23
N VAL A 76 -0.74 1.06 -4.58
CA VAL A 76 0.43 1.17 -3.72
C VAL A 76 1.34 2.25 -4.29
N CYS A 77 1.68 3.24 -3.47
CA CYS A 77 2.60 4.32 -3.81
C CYS A 77 3.79 4.28 -2.88
N ALA A 78 5.00 4.18 -3.40
CA ALA A 78 6.22 4.29 -2.64
C ALA A 78 6.98 5.57 -3.03
N SER A 79 7.36 6.35 -2.04
CA SER A 79 8.18 7.54 -2.20
C SER A 79 9.36 7.47 -1.24
N GLY A 80 10.49 8.07 -1.61
CA GLY A 80 11.68 8.07 -0.76
C GLY A 80 12.44 9.37 -0.92
N ALA A 81 12.94 9.87 0.21
CA ALA A 81 13.85 11.00 0.29
C ALA A 81 15.12 10.53 1.00
N GLY A 82 16.25 10.55 0.30
CA GLY A 82 17.56 10.25 0.90
C GLY A 82 18.20 11.53 1.45
N ALA A 83 18.89 11.45 2.59
CA ALA A 83 19.75 12.53 3.08
C ALA A 83 21.24 12.30 2.76
N GLY A 84 21.56 11.36 1.85
CA GLY A 84 22.92 11.14 1.37
C GLY A 84 23.41 12.27 0.47
N TRP A 85 24.72 12.32 0.20
CA TRP A 85 25.45 13.36 -0.56
C TRP A 85 24.84 13.75 -1.94
N LEU A 86 23.89 12.98 -2.49
CA LEU A 86 23.21 13.22 -3.77
C LEU A 86 21.68 13.00 -3.72
N ASN A 87 21.04 12.98 -2.54
CA ASN A 87 19.60 12.64 -2.38
C ASN A 87 19.16 11.26 -2.92
N LEU A 88 20.09 10.34 -3.16
CA LEU A 88 19.79 9.01 -3.70
C LEU A 88 19.29 8.07 -2.59
N SER A 89 18.08 7.51 -2.76
CA SER A 89 17.49 6.53 -1.83
C SER A 89 17.98 5.09 -2.05
N TYR A 90 18.96 4.87 -2.94
CA TYR A 90 19.63 3.58 -3.23
C TYR A 90 18.69 2.35 -3.28
N GLY A 91 17.54 2.47 -3.96
CA GLY A 91 16.61 1.36 -4.16
C GLY A 91 15.74 1.01 -2.94
N ALA A 92 15.76 1.82 -1.87
CA ALA A 92 14.87 1.65 -0.72
C ALA A 92 13.39 1.66 -1.13
N THR A 93 13.02 2.53 -2.08
CA THR A 93 11.68 2.63 -2.65
C THR A 93 11.26 1.36 -3.38
N SER A 94 12.09 0.83 -4.29
CA SER A 94 11.76 -0.41 -5.00
C SER A 94 11.75 -1.64 -4.10
N LYS A 95 12.57 -1.68 -3.05
CA LYS A 95 12.48 -2.75 -2.05
C LYS A 95 11.14 -2.70 -1.32
N LEU A 96 10.74 -1.52 -0.83
CA LEU A 96 9.43 -1.32 -0.20
C LEU A 96 8.28 -1.67 -1.13
N MET A 97 8.35 -1.26 -2.40
CA MET A 97 7.33 -1.59 -3.39
C MET A 97 7.22 -3.09 -3.60
N LYS A 98 8.35 -3.80 -3.77
CA LYS A 98 8.35 -5.26 -3.94
C LYS A 98 7.75 -5.98 -2.73
N ASP A 99 8.10 -5.56 -1.52
CA ASP A 99 7.56 -6.15 -0.29
C ASP A 99 6.03 -5.90 -0.20
N ALA A 100 5.57 -4.71 -0.57
CA ALA A 100 4.16 -4.33 -0.57
C ALA A 100 3.32 -5.07 -1.61
N VAL A 101 3.83 -5.15 -2.85
CA VAL A 101 3.22 -5.90 -3.95
C VAL A 101 3.13 -7.37 -3.58
N ARG A 102 4.21 -7.95 -3.05
CA ARG A 102 4.23 -9.35 -2.63
C ARG A 102 3.16 -9.64 -1.57
N LEU A 103 3.03 -8.78 -0.55
CA LEU A 103 1.98 -8.92 0.46
C LEU A 103 0.59 -8.99 -0.19
N LEU A 104 0.29 -8.10 -1.15
CA LEU A 104 -1.02 -8.10 -1.82
C LEU A 104 -1.21 -9.30 -2.75
N VAL A 105 -0.16 -9.73 -3.45
CA VAL A 105 -0.19 -10.94 -4.29
C VAL A 105 -0.43 -12.20 -3.45
N ASP A 106 0.16 -12.28 -2.25
CA ASP A 106 -0.08 -13.38 -1.30
C ASP A 106 -1.55 -13.40 -0.81
N GLU A 107 -2.26 -12.26 -0.84
CA GLU A 107 -3.72 -12.16 -0.61
C GLU A 107 -4.57 -12.47 -1.86
N GLY A 108 -3.94 -12.82 -2.98
CA GLY A 108 -4.61 -13.18 -4.23
C GLY A 108 -4.82 -12.02 -5.21
N PHE A 109 -4.32 -10.82 -4.92
CA PHE A 109 -4.36 -9.71 -5.87
C PHE A 109 -3.49 -9.98 -7.09
N LYS A 110 -3.88 -9.43 -8.24
CA LYS A 110 -3.12 -9.48 -9.49
C LYS A 110 -2.69 -8.06 -9.87
N GLU A 111 -1.42 -7.90 -10.25
CA GLU A 111 -0.95 -6.64 -10.83
C GLU A 111 -1.72 -6.33 -12.11
N GLN A 112 -2.22 -5.09 -12.20
CA GLN A 112 -2.80 -4.55 -13.40
C GLN A 112 -1.68 -3.89 -14.21
N THR A 113 -1.43 -4.39 -15.42
CA THR A 113 -0.38 -3.91 -16.33
C THR A 113 -0.71 -2.52 -16.87
#